data_AF-A0A2E0DTB1-F1
#
_entry.id   AF-A0A2E0DTB1-F1
#
_cell.length_a   1.000
_cell.length_b   1.000
_cell.length_c   1.000
_cell.angle_alpha   90.00
_cell.angle_beta   90.00
_cell.angle_gamma   90.00
#
_symmetry.space_group_name_H-M   'P 1'
#
loop_
_entity.id
_entity.type
_entity.pdbx_description
1 polymer ?
#
loop_
_entity_poly.entity_id
_entity_poly.type
_entity_poly.pdbx_seq_one_letter_code
_entity_poly.pdbx_strand_id
1 'polypeptide(L)'
;MIELATLHGPFKYRSVEVVIVSSWPRPTTADVGLRSFATTRARLFEETAMGMQAYLLESQIPPDAIHHSAVWTVQVPLHDDSNGLLLVQWLEEILFKDEVEEKWLVDSSIKIQEQESGLVLEAQVRWISSNHIEKEVEIKAVTRQDLVVSEVLAGQILNSPWKEVPTFEGPGWYSDVVFDI
;
A
#
# COMPACT_ATOMS: atom_id res chain seq x y z
N MET A 1 -16.73 5.52 21.69
CA MET A 1 -16.58 5.87 20.27
C MET A 1 -15.12 6.21 20.06
N ILE A 2 -14.33 5.25 19.62
CA ILE A 2 -12.99 5.54 19.13
C ILE A 2 -13.24 6.05 17.72
N GLU A 3 -12.99 7.34 17.48
CA GLU A 3 -13.07 7.88 16.13
C GLU A 3 -12.08 7.10 15.25
N LEU A 4 -12.62 6.35 14.29
CA LEU A 4 -11.89 5.72 13.19
C LEU A 4 -10.88 6.66 12.51
N ALA A 5 -11.07 7.98 12.66
CA ALA A 5 -10.18 9.04 12.21
C ALA A 5 -8.84 9.17 12.98
N THR A 6 -8.55 8.32 13.98
CA THR A 6 -7.32 8.44 14.81
C THR A 6 -6.41 7.21 14.85
N LEU A 7 -6.60 6.21 13.98
CA LEU A 7 -5.69 5.08 13.89
C LEU A 7 -4.69 5.29 12.75
N HIS A 8 -3.54 5.88 13.06
CA HIS A 8 -2.43 6.12 12.15
C HIS A 8 -1.11 5.55 12.73
N GLY A 9 -0.30 4.82 11.95
CA GLY A 9 1.06 4.32 12.28
C GLY A 9 1.40 2.92 11.72
N PRO A 10 2.66 2.40 11.80
CA PRO A 10 3.93 3.07 11.99
C PRO A 10 4.74 3.20 10.67
N PHE A 11 5.59 4.22 10.66
CA PHE A 11 6.51 4.56 9.58
C PHE A 11 7.94 4.40 10.11
N LYS A 12 8.88 3.89 9.30
CA LYS A 12 10.27 3.75 9.73
C LYS A 12 10.99 5.11 9.87
N TYR A 13 10.74 6.05 8.96
CA TYR A 13 11.33 7.41 8.92
C TYR A 13 10.32 8.57 8.80
N ARG A 14 10.11 9.38 9.84
CA ARG A 14 9.20 10.54 9.76
C ARG A 14 9.76 11.63 8.82
N SER A 15 9.25 11.72 7.59
CA SER A 15 9.44 12.86 6.67
C SER A 15 8.29 13.88 6.86
N VAL A 16 8.56 15.17 6.63
CA VAL A 16 7.50 16.23 6.62
C VAL A 16 6.58 16.11 5.40
N GLU A 17 7.00 15.34 4.38
CA GLU A 17 6.31 15.21 3.10
C GLU A 17 5.46 13.93 3.02
N VAL A 18 5.73 12.93 3.85
CA VAL A 18 4.96 11.68 3.88
C VAL A 18 4.06 11.68 5.11
N VAL A 19 2.74 11.72 4.87
CA VAL A 19 1.69 11.72 5.89
C VAL A 19 1.72 10.39 6.66
N ILE A 20 1.21 10.38 7.90
CA ILE A 20 1.10 9.16 8.68
C ILE A 20 0.26 8.13 7.90
N VAL A 21 0.84 6.97 7.62
CA VAL A 21 0.18 5.88 6.91
C VAL A 21 -0.62 5.00 7.86
N SER A 22 -1.65 4.35 7.32
CA SER A 22 -2.49 3.37 8.00
C SER A 22 -2.11 1.96 7.55
N SER A 23 -0.85 1.60 7.81
CA SER A 23 -0.25 0.31 7.47
C SER A 23 0.79 -0.11 8.51
N TRP A 24 0.75 -1.39 8.89
CA TRP A 24 1.51 -1.96 10.01
C TRP A 24 2.23 -3.24 9.53
N PRO A 25 3.57 -3.30 9.64
CA PRO A 25 4.29 -4.56 9.49
C PRO A 25 3.78 -5.57 10.51
N ARG A 26 3.60 -6.82 10.08
CA ARG A 26 3.15 -7.92 10.93
C ARG A 26 4.11 -9.10 10.86
N PRO A 27 4.20 -9.90 11.93
CA PRO A 27 4.85 -11.21 11.86
C PRO A 27 4.21 -12.09 10.79
N THR A 28 5.05 -12.80 10.05
CA THR A 28 4.64 -13.83 9.09
C THR A 28 5.62 -15.01 9.17
N THR A 29 5.18 -16.19 8.71
CA THR A 29 6.08 -17.34 8.51
C THR A 29 6.87 -17.26 7.20
N ALA A 30 6.54 -16.28 6.35
CA ALA A 30 7.29 -15.87 5.16
C ALA A 30 8.25 -14.70 5.50
N ASP A 31 8.73 -13.94 4.52
CA ASP A 31 9.68 -12.86 4.75
C ASP A 31 9.04 -11.67 5.48
N VAL A 32 8.12 -10.93 4.83
CA VAL A 32 7.46 -9.76 5.45
C VAL A 32 5.98 -9.69 5.14
N GLY A 33 5.18 -9.42 6.17
CA GLY A 33 3.75 -9.16 6.04
C GLY A 33 3.42 -7.72 6.38
N LEU A 34 2.41 -7.17 5.70
CA LEU A 34 1.89 -5.82 5.92
C LEU A 34 0.37 -5.89 6.02
N ARG A 35 -0.20 -5.32 7.08
CA ARG A 35 -1.64 -5.05 7.17
C ARG A 35 -1.90 -3.56 6.93
N SER A 36 -2.89 -3.22 6.12
CA SER A 36 -3.34 -1.84 5.97
C SER A 36 -4.84 -1.71 6.22
N PHE A 37 -5.29 -0.49 6.57
CA PHE A 37 -6.70 -0.18 6.76
C PHE A 37 -7.02 1.20 6.20
N ALA A 38 -8.19 1.39 5.58
CA ALA A 38 -8.64 2.70 5.14
C ALA A 38 -10.17 2.79 5.06
N THR A 39 -10.70 4.01 4.96
CA THR A 39 -12.16 4.24 4.88
C THR A 39 -12.77 3.86 3.52
N THR A 40 -11.95 3.75 2.47
CA THR A 40 -12.41 3.38 1.12
C THR A 40 -11.43 2.40 0.47
N ARG A 41 -11.91 1.64 -0.52
CA ARG A 41 -11.10 0.72 -1.32
C ARG A 41 -9.90 1.41 -2.00
N ALA A 42 -10.11 2.61 -2.56
CA ALA A 42 -9.04 3.37 -3.20
C ALA A 42 -7.98 3.82 -2.19
N ARG A 43 -8.41 4.42 -1.07
CA ARG A 43 -7.48 4.79 0.02
C ARG A 43 -6.72 3.57 0.54
N LEU A 44 -7.34 2.39 0.63
CA LEU A 44 -6.64 1.19 1.09
C LEU A 44 -5.42 0.85 0.22
N PHE A 45 -5.54 0.98 -1.10
CA PHE A 45 -4.44 0.73 -2.03
C PHE A 45 -3.34 1.79 -1.92
N GLU A 46 -3.71 3.04 -1.67
CA GLU A 46 -2.75 4.12 -1.38
C GLU A 46 -1.98 3.83 -0.08
N GLU A 47 -2.69 3.52 1.01
CA GLU A 47 -2.07 3.22 2.31
C GLU A 47 -1.16 1.97 2.26
N THR A 48 -1.56 0.96 1.47
CA THR A 48 -0.74 -0.26 1.30
C THR A 48 0.51 0.01 0.47
N ALA A 49 0.38 0.78 -0.63
CA ALA A 49 1.53 1.19 -1.43
C ALA A 49 2.52 2.03 -0.62
N MET A 50 2.02 2.99 0.15
CA MET A 50 2.86 3.83 1.01
C MET A 50 3.49 3.03 2.15
N GLY A 51 2.78 2.04 2.69
CA GLY A 51 3.34 1.10 3.67
C GLY A 51 4.50 0.27 3.10
N MET A 52 4.38 -0.20 1.86
CA MET A 52 5.46 -0.90 1.16
C MET A 52 6.68 0.01 0.94
N GLN A 53 6.47 1.22 0.43
CA GLN A 53 7.55 2.19 0.23
C GLN A 53 8.24 2.57 1.55
N ALA A 54 7.46 2.79 2.61
CA ALA A 54 7.99 3.10 3.94
C ALA A 54 8.82 1.95 4.54
N TYR A 55 8.49 0.71 4.18
CA TYR A 55 9.21 -0.48 4.61
C TYR A 55 10.57 -0.62 3.90
N LEU A 56 10.61 -0.39 2.59
CA LEU A 56 11.83 -0.46 1.77
C LEU A 56 12.86 0.63 2.12
N LEU A 57 12.38 1.80 2.55
CA LEU A 57 13.19 3.00 2.70
C LEU A 57 14.25 2.91 3.84
N GLU A 58 15.52 3.18 3.54
CA GLU A 58 16.61 3.24 4.52
C GLU A 58 16.78 4.61 5.17
N SER A 59 16.47 5.69 4.47
CA SER A 59 16.67 7.05 4.97
C SER A 59 15.58 7.98 4.44
N GLN A 60 15.42 9.14 5.06
CA GLN A 60 14.39 10.09 4.59
C GLN A 60 14.65 10.50 3.15
N ILE A 61 13.57 10.66 2.38
CA ILE A 61 13.64 11.27 1.05
C ILE A 61 14.32 12.65 1.17
N PRO A 62 15.32 12.96 0.34
CA PRO A 62 15.98 14.26 0.36
C PRO A 62 14.97 15.41 0.18
N PRO A 63 15.01 16.45 1.03
CA PRO A 63 14.02 17.54 1.01
C PRO A 63 14.11 18.43 -0.24
N ASP A 64 15.20 18.34 -0.99
CA ASP A 64 15.45 19.03 -2.25
C ASP A 64 15.25 18.14 -3.49
N ALA A 65 14.69 16.95 -3.30
CA ALA A 65 14.38 16.05 -4.41
C ALA A 65 13.39 16.67 -5.39
N ILE A 66 13.66 16.50 -6.69
CA ILE A 66 12.78 17.00 -7.75
C ILE A 66 11.61 16.03 -7.92
N HIS A 67 10.41 16.50 -7.59
CA HIS A 67 9.18 15.72 -7.78
C HIS A 67 8.65 15.86 -9.20
N HIS A 68 8.21 14.73 -9.74
CA HIS A 68 7.53 14.60 -11.01
C HIS A 68 6.12 14.07 -10.80
N SER A 69 5.25 14.32 -11.78
CA SER A 69 3.88 13.79 -11.80
C SER A 69 3.67 12.89 -13.01
N ALA A 70 2.90 11.82 -12.84
CA ALA A 70 2.50 10.94 -13.92
C ALA A 70 1.13 10.30 -13.62
N VAL A 71 0.61 9.56 -14.60
CA VAL A 71 -0.51 8.65 -14.41
C VAL A 71 -0.01 7.23 -14.61
N TRP A 72 -0.23 6.37 -13.62
CA TRP A 72 0.04 4.93 -13.71
C TRP A 72 -1.29 4.17 -13.75
N THR A 73 -1.33 3.05 -14.46
CA THR A 73 -2.56 2.30 -14.69
C THR A 73 -2.31 0.82 -14.64
N VAL A 74 -3.15 0.09 -13.90
CA VAL A 74 -3.16 -1.37 -13.88
C VAL A 74 -4.58 -1.89 -14.10
N GLN A 75 -4.70 -3.07 -14.70
CA GLN A 75 -5.98 -3.68 -15.03
C GLN A 75 -5.97 -5.18 -14.79
N VAL A 76 -6.99 -5.68 -14.10
CA VAL A 76 -7.22 -7.12 -13.91
C VAL A 76 -8.58 -7.52 -14.46
N PRO A 77 -8.74 -8.75 -14.96
CA PRO A 77 -10.05 -9.28 -15.34
C PRO A 77 -10.96 -9.42 -14.12
N LEU A 78 -12.28 -9.48 -14.37
CA LEU A 78 -13.26 -9.81 -13.35
C LEU A 78 -13.11 -11.27 -12.91
N HIS A 79 -13.03 -11.49 -11.61
CA HIS A 79 -12.82 -12.75 -10.91
C HIS A 79 -13.30 -12.59 -9.46
N ASP A 80 -13.55 -13.70 -8.75
CA ASP A 80 -13.95 -13.70 -7.34
C ASP A 80 -12.96 -12.99 -6.40
N ASP A 81 -11.72 -12.81 -6.84
CA ASP A 81 -10.60 -12.18 -6.10
C ASP A 81 -10.01 -11.00 -6.89
N SER A 82 -10.82 -10.30 -7.69
CA SER A 82 -10.31 -9.17 -8.48
C SER A 82 -9.68 -8.08 -7.63
N ASN A 83 -10.17 -7.84 -6.41
CA ASN A 83 -9.57 -6.83 -5.52
C ASN A 83 -8.16 -7.24 -5.05
N GLY A 84 -7.97 -8.51 -4.68
CA GLY A 84 -6.66 -9.03 -4.32
C GLY A 84 -5.69 -8.99 -5.49
N LEU A 85 -6.11 -9.48 -6.66
CA LEU A 85 -5.31 -9.43 -7.89
C LEU A 85 -4.93 -7.99 -8.28
N LEU A 86 -5.87 -7.05 -8.14
CA LEU A 86 -5.62 -5.65 -8.47
C LEU A 86 -4.60 -5.02 -7.52
N LEU A 87 -4.66 -5.33 -6.22
CA LEU A 87 -3.68 -4.86 -5.25
C LEU A 87 -2.28 -5.41 -5.57
N VAL A 88 -2.18 -6.70 -5.86
CA VAL A 88 -0.89 -7.33 -6.23
C VAL A 88 -0.33 -6.65 -7.47
N GLN A 89 -1.11 -6.52 -8.55
CA GLN A 89 -0.63 -5.85 -9.76
C GLN A 89 -0.24 -4.39 -9.53
N TRP A 90 -0.95 -3.67 -8.65
CA TRP A 90 -0.60 -2.30 -8.32
C TRP A 90 0.76 -2.21 -7.60
N LEU A 91 1.00 -3.07 -6.61
CA LEU A 91 2.26 -3.09 -5.88
C LEU A 91 3.42 -3.56 -6.77
N GLU A 92 3.20 -4.56 -7.62
CA GLU A 92 4.16 -5.02 -8.63
C GLU A 92 4.51 -3.90 -9.64
N GLU A 93 3.53 -3.13 -10.10
CA GLU A 93 3.78 -1.98 -10.99
C GLU A 93 4.64 -0.93 -10.30
N ILE A 94 4.46 -0.70 -8.99
CA ILE A 94 5.31 0.22 -8.22
C ILE A 94 6.75 -0.30 -8.14
N LEU A 95 6.95 -1.59 -7.84
CA LEU A 95 8.28 -2.20 -7.82
C LEU A 95 8.95 -2.12 -9.20
N PHE A 96 8.22 -2.46 -10.26
CA PHE A 96 8.69 -2.33 -11.63
C PHE A 96 9.09 -0.89 -11.98
N LYS A 97 8.26 0.10 -11.59
CA LYS A 97 8.54 1.52 -11.83
C LYS A 97 9.81 1.98 -11.13
N ASP A 98 10.04 1.48 -9.93
CA ASP A 98 11.25 1.78 -9.15
C ASP A 98 12.49 1.11 -9.74
N GLU A 99 12.44 -0.19 -10.02
CA GLU A 99 13.61 -0.99 -10.46
C GLU A 99 13.99 -0.79 -11.93
N VAL A 100 12.99 -0.65 -12.81
CA VAL A 100 13.20 -0.65 -14.26
C VAL A 100 13.09 0.76 -14.84
N GLU A 101 12.19 1.58 -14.31
CA GLU A 101 12.01 2.97 -14.80
C GLU A 101 12.69 4.03 -13.94
N GLU A 102 13.35 3.64 -12.84
CA GLU A 102 14.01 4.54 -11.89
C GLU A 102 13.07 5.59 -11.28
N LYS A 103 11.81 5.21 -11.03
CA LYS A 103 10.75 6.07 -10.48
C LYS A 103 10.28 5.57 -9.12
N TRP A 104 10.77 6.20 -8.07
CA TRP A 104 10.29 5.96 -6.71
C TRP A 104 8.98 6.68 -6.45
N LEU A 105 7.93 5.92 -6.13
CA LEU A 105 6.64 6.48 -5.74
C LEU A 105 6.74 7.21 -4.39
N VAL A 106 6.32 8.48 -4.35
CA VAL A 106 6.23 9.31 -3.14
C VAL A 106 4.80 9.43 -2.63
N ASP A 107 3.83 9.55 -3.54
CA ASP A 107 2.41 9.70 -3.20
C ASP A 107 1.54 9.26 -4.39
N SER A 108 0.31 8.85 -4.11
CA SER A 108 -0.66 8.45 -5.13
C SER A 108 -2.09 8.81 -4.74
N SER A 109 -2.87 9.28 -5.70
CA SER A 109 -4.33 9.41 -5.62
C SER A 109 -4.99 8.46 -6.62
N ILE A 110 -5.76 7.51 -6.11
CA ILE A 110 -6.24 6.35 -6.86
C ILE A 110 -7.73 6.46 -7.17
N LYS A 111 -8.08 6.09 -8.40
CA LYS A 111 -9.46 5.82 -8.82
C LYS A 111 -9.57 4.38 -9.33
N ILE A 112 -10.52 3.62 -8.77
CA ILE A 112 -10.82 2.24 -9.20
C ILE A 112 -12.18 2.23 -9.87
N GLN A 113 -12.25 1.69 -11.09
CA GLN A 113 -13.44 1.63 -11.91
C GLN A 113 -13.71 0.19 -12.32
N GLU A 114 -14.97 -0.23 -12.21
CA GLU A 114 -15.42 -1.50 -12.76
C GLU A 114 -15.84 -1.27 -14.21
N GLN A 115 -15.27 -2.05 -15.12
CA GLN A 115 -15.57 -2.03 -16.55
C GLN A 115 -16.02 -3.42 -16.98
N GLU A 116 -16.65 -3.54 -18.15
CA GLU A 116 -17.11 -4.83 -18.67
C GLU A 116 -15.99 -5.90 -18.73
N SER A 117 -14.75 -5.46 -18.97
CA SER A 117 -13.58 -6.33 -19.12
C SER A 117 -12.79 -6.59 -17.83
N GLY A 118 -13.08 -5.90 -16.72
CA GLY A 118 -12.21 -5.94 -15.56
C GLY A 118 -12.35 -4.80 -14.57
N LEU A 119 -11.50 -4.83 -13.55
CA LEU A 119 -11.23 -3.66 -12.73
C LEU A 119 -10.05 -2.89 -13.32
N VAL A 120 -10.19 -1.58 -13.40
CA VAL A 120 -9.12 -0.65 -13.82
C VAL A 120 -8.81 0.28 -12.66
N LEU A 121 -7.54 0.33 -12.29
CA LEU A 121 -6.99 1.28 -11.34
C LEU A 121 -6.17 2.31 -12.12
N GLU A 122 -6.53 3.57 -11.96
CA GLU A 122 -5.78 4.72 -12.45
C GLU A 122 -5.27 5.53 -11.26
N ALA A 123 -3.97 5.77 -11.20
CA ALA A 123 -3.33 6.50 -10.12
C ALA A 123 -2.66 7.77 -10.66
N GLN A 124 -3.04 8.93 -10.14
CA GLN A 124 -2.21 10.13 -10.26
C GLN A 124 -1.10 10.01 -9.24
N VAL A 125 0.14 9.97 -9.70
CA VAL A 125 1.29 9.70 -8.84
C VAL A 125 2.24 10.89 -8.79
N ARG A 126 2.90 11.02 -7.64
CA ARG A 126 4.09 11.84 -7.47
C ARG A 126 5.28 10.92 -7.27
N TRP A 127 6.36 11.16 -7.99
CA TRP A 127 7.56 10.32 -7.91
C TRP A 127 8.84 11.15 -7.97
N ILE A 128 9.95 10.56 -7.51
CA ILE A 128 11.31 11.10 -7.61
C ILE A 128 12.23 10.05 -8.22
N SER A 129 13.41 10.44 -8.71
CA SER A 129 14.37 9.46 -9.24
C SER A 129 14.79 8.48 -8.15
N SER A 130 14.70 7.18 -8.43
CA SER A 130 15.13 6.12 -7.52
C SER A 130 16.63 6.20 -7.18
N ASN A 131 17.44 6.85 -8.02
CA ASN A 131 18.86 7.09 -7.75
C ASN A 131 19.12 7.98 -6.52
N HIS A 132 18.10 8.68 -6.01
CA HIS A 132 18.16 9.48 -4.80
C HIS A 132 17.62 8.75 -3.55
N ILE A 133 17.27 7.47 -3.70
CA ILE A 133 16.68 6.66 -2.63
C ILE A 133 17.70 5.64 -2.14
N GLU A 134 17.89 5.60 -0.83
CA GLU A 134 18.59 4.51 -0.15
C GLU A 134 17.55 3.51 0.36
N LYS A 135 17.74 2.22 0.06
CA LYS A 135 16.83 1.13 0.44
C LYS A 135 17.52 0.20 1.42
N GLU A 136 16.84 -0.15 2.52
CA GLU A 136 17.41 -1.06 3.54
C GLU A 136 17.28 -2.51 3.10
N VAL A 137 16.18 -2.81 2.41
CA VAL A 137 15.80 -4.14 1.94
C VAL A 137 15.25 -4.02 0.53
N GLU A 138 15.26 -5.14 -0.19
CA GLU A 138 14.73 -5.27 -1.54
C GLU A 138 13.53 -6.22 -1.49
N ILE A 139 12.41 -5.87 -2.13
CA ILE A 139 11.27 -6.78 -2.28
C ILE A 139 11.35 -7.35 -3.69
N LYS A 140 11.54 -8.67 -3.82
CA LYS A 140 11.61 -9.36 -5.10
C LYS A 140 10.26 -9.55 -5.76
N ALA A 141 9.20 -9.73 -4.96
CA ALA A 141 7.85 -9.98 -5.46
C ALA A 141 6.77 -9.72 -4.42
N VAL A 142 5.56 -9.42 -4.90
CA VAL A 142 4.33 -9.32 -4.12
C VAL A 142 3.57 -10.63 -4.25
N THR A 143 3.39 -11.33 -3.13
CA THR A 143 2.83 -12.68 -3.16
C THR A 143 1.32 -12.68 -2.95
N ARG A 144 0.67 -13.74 -3.43
CA ARG A 144 -0.74 -14.03 -3.11
C ARG A 144 -0.91 -14.85 -1.82
N GLN A 145 0.19 -15.18 -1.14
CA GLN A 145 0.14 -15.94 0.09
C GLN A 145 -0.45 -15.07 1.21
N ASP A 146 -1.45 -15.60 1.92
CA ASP A 146 -2.19 -14.89 2.96
C ASP A 146 -2.76 -13.53 2.51
N LEU A 147 -3.00 -13.37 1.19
CA LEU A 147 -3.54 -12.15 0.61
C LEU A 147 -5.01 -11.98 1.03
N VAL A 148 -5.30 -10.82 1.61
CA VAL A 148 -6.67 -10.42 1.92
C VAL A 148 -6.88 -9.00 1.41
N VAL A 149 -8.02 -8.76 0.76
CA VAL A 149 -8.54 -7.41 0.49
C VAL A 149 -10.04 -7.46 0.70
N SER A 150 -10.53 -6.83 1.77
CA SER A 150 -11.92 -6.99 2.17
C SER A 150 -12.51 -5.78 2.88
N GLU A 151 -13.83 -5.65 2.80
CA GLU A 151 -14.59 -4.63 3.50
C GLU A 151 -14.79 -5.02 4.97
N VAL A 152 -14.72 -4.01 5.85
CA VAL A 152 -15.12 -4.08 7.26
C VAL A 152 -16.41 -3.30 7.40
N LEU A 153 -17.51 -3.99 7.68
CA LEU A 153 -18.83 -3.38 7.77
C LEU A 153 -18.96 -2.47 8.99
N ALA A 154 -19.89 -1.52 8.95
CA ALA A 154 -20.16 -0.63 10.09
C ALA A 154 -20.44 -1.43 11.38
N GLY A 155 -19.69 -1.14 12.45
CA GLY A 155 -19.78 -1.85 13.74
C GLY A 155 -19.17 -3.25 13.76
N GLN A 156 -18.60 -3.75 12.65
CA GLN A 156 -17.81 -4.97 12.64
C GLN A 156 -16.45 -4.69 13.26
N ILE A 157 -16.05 -5.52 14.23
CA ILE A 157 -14.73 -5.43 14.86
C ILE A 157 -13.80 -6.46 14.22
N LEU A 158 -12.72 -5.97 13.61
CA LEU A 158 -11.63 -6.79 13.11
C LEU A 158 -10.53 -6.86 14.18
N ASN A 159 -10.58 -7.92 14.99
CA ASN A 159 -9.55 -8.17 16.00
C ASN A 159 -8.22 -8.50 15.35
N SER A 160 -7.15 -7.87 15.82
CA SER A 160 -5.81 -8.22 15.40
C SER A 160 -5.24 -9.40 16.22
N PRO A 161 -4.71 -10.44 15.58
CA PRO A 161 -3.96 -11.48 16.27
C PRO A 161 -2.52 -11.04 16.60
N TRP A 162 -2.04 -9.92 16.05
CA TRP A 162 -0.68 -9.40 16.23
C TRP A 162 -0.67 -8.17 17.12
N LYS A 163 0.32 -8.06 17.99
CA LYS A 163 0.42 -6.96 18.98
C LYS A 163 0.75 -5.63 18.31
N GLU A 164 1.47 -5.69 17.20
CA GLU A 164 1.95 -4.55 16.41
C GLU A 164 0.84 -3.91 15.58
N VAL A 165 -0.22 -4.67 15.32
CA VAL A 165 -1.34 -4.30 14.46
C VAL A 165 -2.56 -4.00 15.35
N PRO A 166 -3.19 -2.83 15.24
CA PRO A 166 -4.34 -2.49 16.08
C PRO A 166 -5.59 -3.28 15.67
N THR A 167 -6.57 -3.32 16.58
CA THR A 167 -7.93 -3.74 16.25
C THR A 167 -8.67 -2.61 15.54
N PHE A 168 -9.47 -2.95 14.53
CA PHE A 168 -10.26 -1.99 13.75
C PHE A 168 -11.76 -2.18 14.00
N GLU A 169 -12.53 -1.11 13.91
CA GLU A 169 -14.00 -1.15 13.88
C GLU A 169 -14.44 -0.54 12.55
N GLY A 170 -15.36 -1.17 11.80
CA GLY A 170 -15.82 -0.58 10.54
C GLY A 170 -16.76 0.62 10.74
N PRO A 171 -17.03 1.39 9.67
CA PRO A 171 -16.85 0.99 8.27
C PRO A 171 -15.44 1.26 7.73
N GLY A 172 -14.97 0.40 6.83
CA GLY A 172 -13.70 0.59 6.11
C GLY A 172 -13.33 -0.61 5.24
N TRP A 173 -12.07 -0.65 4.84
CA TRP A 173 -11.46 -1.71 4.05
C TRP A 173 -10.12 -2.05 4.68
N TYR A 174 -9.72 -3.31 4.63
CA TYR A 174 -8.39 -3.75 5.06
C TYR A 174 -7.72 -4.65 4.04
N SER A 175 -6.40 -4.69 4.10
CA SER A 175 -5.58 -5.62 3.34
C SER A 175 -4.60 -6.34 4.25
N ASP A 176 -4.30 -7.60 3.91
CA ASP A 176 -3.10 -8.30 4.35
C ASP A 176 -2.32 -8.68 3.09
N VAL A 177 -1.05 -8.33 3.02
CA VAL A 177 -0.16 -8.70 1.91
C VAL A 177 1.16 -9.24 2.46
N VAL A 178 1.79 -10.15 1.71
CA VAL A 178 3.08 -10.74 2.03
C VAL A 178 4.05 -10.51 0.86
N PHE A 179 5.24 -10.07 1.19
CA PHE A 179 6.34 -9.79 0.26
C PHE A 179 7.42 -10.88 0.35
N ASP A 180 8.04 -11.18 -0.78
CA ASP A 180 9.26 -11.99 -0.92
C ASP A 180 10.47 -11.02 -0.98
N ILE A 181 11.51 -11.27 -0.18
CA ILE A 181 12.67 -10.37 0.01
C ILE A 181 13.94 -11.00 -0.53
#